data_AF-A0A0D3H697-F1
#
_entry.id   AF-A0A0D3H697-F1
#
_cell.length_a   1.000
_cell.length_b   1.000
_cell.length_c   1.000
_cell.angle_alpha   90.00
_cell.angle_beta   90.00
_cell.angle_gamma   90.00
#
_symmetry.space_group_name_H-M   'P 1'
#
loop_
_entity.id
_entity.type
_entity.pdbx_description
1 polymer ?
#
loop_
_entity_poly.entity_id
_entity_poly.type
_entity_poly.pdbx_seq_one_letter_code
_entity_poly.pdbx_strand_id
1 'polypeptide(L)'
;MATRVFSLPAMKLLDVNLPEEMCGNTFLETPQGLVLVLMTTSSPPASAFLLDPRDGSRVAELPPLGEGELPAHRRCVLSGRPPEPGCGVLVFDLESPALLFCRVGGERWKEKKGKRKGEKRTYRGRGVRDT
;
A
#
# COMPACT_ATOMS: atom_id res chain seq x y z
N MET A 1 -6.87 -23.72 -2.09
CA MET A 1 -6.35 -24.05 -3.44
C MET A 1 -4.84 -24.23 -3.32
N ALA A 2 -4.27 -25.26 -3.94
CA ALA A 2 -2.82 -25.45 -3.97
C ALA A 2 -2.21 -24.43 -4.95
N THR A 3 -1.26 -23.63 -4.48
CA THR A 3 -0.53 -22.67 -5.30
C THR A 3 0.91 -23.13 -5.47
N ARG A 4 1.43 -22.98 -6.68
CA ARG A 4 2.82 -23.27 -6.99
C ARG A 4 3.70 -22.10 -6.65
N VAL A 5 4.63 -22.29 -5.71
CA VAL A 5 5.66 -21.31 -5.35
C VAL A 5 7.03 -21.87 -5.70
N PHE A 6 7.93 -21.01 -6.19
CA PHE A 6 9.31 -21.42 -6.47
C PHE A 6 10.18 -21.20 -5.23
N SER A 7 10.73 -22.29 -4.70
CA SER A 7 11.68 -22.23 -3.60
C SER A 7 13.08 -21.97 -4.15
N LEU A 8 13.67 -20.82 -3.80
CA LEU A 8 15.07 -20.51 -4.17
C LEU A 8 16.07 -21.46 -3.51
N PRO A 9 16.00 -21.78 -2.19
CA PRO A 9 16.97 -22.70 -1.58
C PRO A 9 16.90 -24.12 -2.13
N ALA A 10 15.69 -24.60 -2.45
CA ALA A 10 15.51 -25.93 -3.01
C ALA A 10 15.55 -25.95 -4.55
N MET A 11 15.69 -24.77 -5.20
CA MET A 11 15.67 -24.57 -6.65
C MET A 11 14.54 -25.33 -7.36
N LYS A 12 13.35 -25.38 -6.75
CA LYS A 12 12.23 -26.19 -7.26
C LYS A 12 10.88 -25.55 -6.97
N LEU A 13 9.90 -25.90 -7.80
CA LEU A 13 8.50 -25.58 -7.54
C LEU A 13 7.96 -26.48 -6.43
N LEU A 14 7.28 -25.86 -5.48
CA LEU A 14 6.56 -26.49 -4.38
C LEU A 14 5.08 -26.19 -4.56
N ASP A 15 4.24 -27.22 -4.46
CA ASP A 15 2.81 -27.04 -4.27
C ASP A 15 2.57 -26.76 -2.78
N VAL A 16 2.22 -25.52 -2.45
CA VAL A 16 1.88 -25.12 -1.09
C VAL A 16 0.39 -24.82 -1.01
N ASN A 17 -0.23 -25.27 0.07
CA ASN A 17 -1.55 -24.76 0.42
C ASN A 17 -1.35 -23.38 1.01
N LEU A 18 -1.60 -22.35 0.19
CA LEU A 18 -1.68 -21.00 0.72
C LEU A 18 -2.88 -20.96 1.69
N PRO A 19 -2.70 -20.36 2.87
CA PRO A 19 -3.84 -20.06 3.72
C PRO A 19 -4.87 -19.27 2.90
N GLU A 20 -6.15 -19.52 3.13
CA GLU A 20 -7.25 -18.81 2.44
C GLU A 20 -7.10 -17.29 2.56
N GLU A 21 -6.47 -16.86 3.65
CA GLU A 21 -6.02 -15.52 3.97
C GLU A 21 -5.00 -14.92 3.00
N MET A 22 -4.49 -15.64 2.00
CA MET A 22 -3.61 -15.08 0.97
C MET A 22 -4.31 -14.94 -0.39
N CYS A 23 -5.54 -15.44 -0.52
CA CYS A 23 -6.36 -15.29 -1.72
C CYS A 23 -7.17 -13.99 -1.69
N GLY A 24 -6.88 -13.11 -2.64
CA GLY A 24 -7.57 -11.81 -2.79
C GLY A 24 -7.01 -10.69 -1.93
N ASN A 25 -5.90 -10.91 -1.24
CA ASN A 25 -5.24 -9.88 -0.46
C ASN A 25 -4.28 -9.04 -1.27
N THR A 26 -4.15 -7.79 -0.87
CA THR A 26 -3.12 -6.90 -1.38
C THR A 26 -1.85 -7.04 -0.54
N PHE A 27 -0.71 -7.24 -1.21
CA PHE A 27 0.62 -7.27 -0.60
C PHE A 27 1.46 -6.12 -1.12
N LEU A 28 2.10 -5.39 -0.21
CA LEU A 28 2.98 -4.27 -0.54
C LEU A 28 4.31 -4.42 0.20
N GLU A 29 5.37 -4.63 -0.56
CA GLU A 29 6.72 -4.62 -0.02
C GLU A 29 7.12 -3.23 0.44
N THR A 30 7.88 -3.20 1.52
CA THR A 30 8.49 -2.00 2.07
C THR A 30 10.01 -2.08 1.88
N PRO A 31 10.71 -0.96 1.61
CA PRO A 31 12.18 -0.94 1.55
C PRO A 31 12.86 -1.49 2.80
N GLN A 32 12.16 -1.49 3.93
CA GLN A 32 12.62 -2.02 5.21
C GLN A 32 12.62 -3.56 5.26
N GLY A 33 12.12 -4.23 4.22
CA GLY A 33 12.07 -5.69 4.11
C GLY A 33 10.86 -6.33 4.81
N LEU A 34 9.85 -5.53 5.15
CA LEU A 34 8.55 -6.00 5.66
C LEU A 34 7.51 -5.94 4.53
N VAL A 35 6.43 -6.70 4.70
CA VAL A 35 5.31 -6.73 3.75
C VAL A 35 4.05 -6.22 4.43
N LEU A 36 3.46 -5.16 3.90
CA LEU A 36 2.11 -4.73 4.28
C LEU A 36 1.10 -5.66 3.62
N VAL A 37 0.27 -6.30 4.44
CA VAL A 37 -0.80 -7.19 4.02
C VAL A 37 -2.12 -6.50 4.31
N LEU A 38 -3.00 -6.45 3.30
CA LEU A 38 -4.36 -5.92 3.41
C LEU A 38 -5.33 -7.04 3.05
N MET A 39 -6.09 -7.50 4.04
CA MET A 39 -7.13 -8.50 3.86
C MET A 39 -8.43 -7.80 3.45
N THR A 40 -8.94 -8.12 2.27
CA THR A 40 -10.13 -7.48 1.69
C THR A 40 -11.29 -8.46 1.50
N THR A 41 -11.02 -9.76 1.63
CA THR A 41 -11.95 -10.85 1.28
C THR A 41 -12.59 -11.57 2.46
N SER A 42 -12.23 -11.25 3.71
CA SER A 42 -12.88 -11.85 4.88
C SER A 42 -14.04 -10.99 5.38
N SER A 43 -15.23 -11.57 5.42
CA SER A 43 -16.25 -11.17 6.39
C SER A 43 -15.84 -11.80 7.73
N PRO A 44 -15.48 -11.02 8.78
CA PRO A 44 -15.60 -9.57 8.95
C PRO A 44 -14.23 -8.82 8.88
N PRO A 45 -14.18 -7.53 9.28
CA PRO A 45 -13.81 -6.38 8.45
C PRO A 45 -12.35 -6.38 7.95
N ALA A 46 -12.10 -5.57 6.90
CA ALA A 46 -10.79 -5.37 6.31
C ALA A 46 -9.69 -5.19 7.37
N SER A 47 -8.66 -6.05 7.34
CA SER A 47 -7.55 -5.99 8.29
C SER A 47 -6.26 -5.61 7.58
N ALA A 48 -5.41 -4.88 8.28
CA ALA A 48 -4.13 -4.43 7.77
C ALA A 48 -3.04 -4.72 8.79
N PHE A 49 -1.95 -5.35 8.37
CA PHE A 49 -0.82 -5.63 9.26
C PHE A 49 0.49 -5.68 8.49
N LEU A 50 1.60 -5.54 9.21
CA LEU A 50 2.94 -5.76 8.69
C LEU A 50 3.37 -7.18 9.01
N LEU A 51 3.87 -7.87 7.99
CA LEU A 51 4.41 -9.22 8.04
C LEU A 51 5.93 -9.16 7.86
N ASP A 52 6.67 -9.90 8.68
CA ASP A 52 8.07 -10.23 8.37
C ASP A 52 8.10 -11.51 7.52
N PRO A 53 8.56 -11.45 6.25
CA PRO A 53 8.58 -12.61 5.37
C PRO A 53 9.63 -13.66 5.76
N ARG A 54 10.53 -13.37 6.71
CA ARG A 54 11.60 -14.29 7.11
C ARG A 54 11.10 -15.41 8.00
N ASP A 55 10.17 -15.09 8.89
CA ASP A 55 9.59 -16.01 9.88
C ASP A 55 8.07 -16.13 9.75
N GLY A 56 7.42 -15.26 8.97
CA GLY A 56 5.96 -15.21 8.83
C GLY A 56 5.25 -14.52 9.99
N SER A 57 5.99 -13.84 10.87
CA SER A 57 5.43 -13.17 12.03
C SER A 57 4.68 -11.90 11.63
N ARG A 58 3.51 -11.67 12.23
CA ARG A 58 2.81 -10.37 12.17
C ARG A 58 3.50 -9.43 13.14
N VAL A 59 4.31 -8.51 12.62
CA VAL A 59 5.15 -7.62 13.44
C VAL A 59 4.39 -6.43 13.99
N ALA A 60 3.31 -6.00 13.33
CA ALA A 60 2.51 -4.87 13.76
C ALA A 60 1.10 -4.88 13.14
N GLU A 61 0.10 -4.58 13.96
CA GLU A 61 -1.28 -4.34 13.53
C GLU A 61 -1.48 -2.88 13.10
N LEU A 62 -2.29 -2.68 12.05
CA LEU A 62 -2.61 -1.37 11.49
C LEU A 62 -4.13 -1.18 11.41
N PRO A 63 -4.61 0.07 11.30
CA PRO A 63 -6.03 0.31 11.10
C PRO A 63 -6.56 -0.38 9.83
N PRO A 64 -7.84 -0.78 9.80
CA PRO A 64 -8.51 -1.26 8.59
C PRO A 64 -8.29 -0.33 7.41
N LEU A 65 -8.02 -0.89 6.23
CA LEU A 65 -7.93 -0.13 4.97
C LEU A 65 -8.59 -0.93 3.84
N GLY A 66 -9.55 -0.33 3.17
CA GLY A 66 -10.22 -0.97 2.04
C GLY A 66 -9.38 -0.94 0.77
N GLU A 67 -9.58 -1.92 -0.12
CA GLU A 67 -8.86 -1.97 -1.40
C GLU A 67 -9.12 -0.74 -2.28
N GLY A 68 -10.37 -0.24 -2.26
CA GLY A 68 -10.79 0.92 -3.04
C GLY A 68 -10.19 2.26 -2.58
N GLU A 69 -9.56 2.30 -1.41
CA GLU A 69 -8.87 3.49 -0.92
C GLU A 69 -7.43 3.58 -1.44
N LEU A 70 -6.88 2.46 -1.93
CA LEU A 70 -5.48 2.37 -2.33
C LEU A 70 -5.28 2.91 -3.76
N PRO A 71 -4.19 3.65 -4.01
CA PRO A 71 -3.84 4.06 -5.36
C PRO A 71 -3.51 2.87 -6.27
N ALA A 72 -3.71 3.03 -7.58
CA ALA A 72 -3.41 2.00 -8.57
C ALA A 72 -1.91 1.68 -8.66
N HIS A 73 -1.07 2.72 -8.76
CA HIS A 73 0.39 2.58 -8.83
C HIS A 73 1.02 2.96 -7.49
N ARG A 74 0.98 2.05 -6.53
CA ARG A 74 1.32 2.31 -5.13
C ARG A 74 2.69 1.77 -4.73
N ARG A 75 3.36 2.47 -3.82
CA ARG A 75 4.48 1.95 -3.01
C ARG A 75 4.24 2.20 -1.52
N CYS A 76 4.68 1.25 -0.69
CA CYS A 76 4.59 1.35 0.76
C CYS A 76 5.98 1.62 1.36
N VAL A 77 6.07 2.54 2.32
CA VAL A 77 7.31 2.87 3.03
C VAL A 77 7.02 3.05 4.51
N LEU A 78 7.94 2.57 5.34
CA LEU A 78 7.91 2.75 6.79
C LEU A 78 8.91 3.81 7.23
N SER A 79 8.59 4.57 8.27
CA SER A 79 9.50 5.58 8.82
C SER A 79 10.71 4.97 9.55
N GLY A 80 10.62 3.72 10.01
CA GLY A 80 11.64 3.09 10.85
C GLY A 80 11.63 1.57 10.77
N ARG A 81 12.71 0.96 11.28
CA ARG A 81 12.85 -0.48 11.52
C ARG A 81 13.58 -0.67 12.86
N PRO A 82 13.03 -1.46 13.82
CA PRO A 82 11.76 -2.20 13.76
C PRO A 82 10.52 -1.28 13.75
N PRO A 83 9.33 -1.77 13.36
CA PRO A 83 8.09 -1.00 13.35
C PRO A 83 7.55 -0.84 14.78
N GLU A 84 8.20 0.00 15.57
CA GLU A 84 7.76 0.34 16.92
C GLU A 84 6.40 1.07 16.91
N PRO A 85 5.61 1.00 17.99
CA PRO A 85 4.37 1.78 18.13
C PRO A 85 4.62 3.25 17.81
N GLY A 86 3.79 3.82 16.92
CA GLY A 86 3.97 5.19 16.43
C GLY A 86 4.82 5.35 15.16
N CYS A 87 5.49 4.30 14.68
CA CYS A 87 6.11 4.30 13.35
C CYS A 87 5.08 4.67 12.27
N GLY A 88 5.47 5.57 11.37
CA GLY A 88 4.63 6.01 10.28
C GLY A 88 4.64 4.98 9.15
N VAL A 89 3.46 4.62 8.67
CA VAL A 89 3.26 3.83 7.46
C VAL A 89 2.71 4.76 6.39
N LEU A 90 3.38 4.81 5.24
CA LEU A 90 3.01 5.66 4.11
C LEU A 90 2.79 4.79 2.88
N VAL A 91 1.60 4.87 2.30
CA VAL A 91 1.31 4.34 0.96
C VAL A 91 1.11 5.52 0.04
N PHE A 92 1.93 5.65 -1.00
CA PHE A 92 1.82 6.77 -1.94
C PHE A 92 1.69 6.27 -3.37
N ASP A 93 1.00 7.07 -4.17
CA ASP A 93 0.86 6.88 -5.59
C ASP A 93 2.12 7.38 -6.32
N LEU A 94 2.60 6.60 -7.28
CA LEU A 94 3.74 6.93 -8.13
C LEU A 94 3.34 7.83 -9.30
N GLU A 95 2.06 7.83 -9.66
CA GLU A 95 1.55 8.61 -10.78
C GLU A 95 0.86 9.89 -10.32
N SER A 96 0.21 9.89 -9.15
CA SER A 96 -0.45 11.07 -8.60
C SER A 96 0.18 11.51 -7.28
N PRO A 97 0.06 12.78 -6.88
CA PRO A 97 0.55 13.24 -5.58
C PRO A 97 -0.42 12.83 -4.44
N ALA A 98 -1.02 11.65 -4.50
CA ALA A 98 -1.89 11.11 -3.46
C ALA A 98 -1.08 10.22 -2.51
N LEU A 99 -1.34 10.37 -1.21
CA LEU A 99 -0.72 9.57 -0.17
C LEU A 99 -1.72 9.23 0.93
N LEU A 100 -1.57 8.02 1.47
CA LEU A 100 -2.25 7.49 2.64
C LEU A 100 -1.22 7.31 3.74
N PHE A 101 -1.58 7.76 4.94
CA PHE A 101 -0.70 7.72 6.10
C PHE A 101 -1.42 7.15 7.31
N CYS A 102 -0.78 6.24 8.03
CA CYS A 102 -1.19 5.83 9.37
C CYS A 102 0.03 5.66 10.27
N ARG A 103 -0.23 5.30 11.53
CA ARG A 103 0.81 4.92 12.48
C ARG A 103 0.56 3.48 12.94
N VAL A 104 1.64 2.77 13.24
CA VAL A 104 1.57 1.49 13.95
C VAL A 104 0.86 1.68 15.29
N GLY A 105 -0.20 0.90 15.52
CA GLY A 105 -1.09 1.06 16.69
C GLY A 105 -1.98 2.32 16.66
N GLY A 106 -2.06 3.01 15.52
CA GLY A 106 -2.97 4.12 15.33
C GLY A 106 -4.42 3.66 15.12
N GLU A 107 -5.34 4.63 15.08
CA GLU A 107 -6.78 4.33 14.95
C GLU A 107 -7.31 4.36 13.52
N ARG A 108 -6.69 5.16 12.63
CA ARG A 108 -7.20 5.37 11.26
C ARG A 108 -6.13 5.80 10.27
N TRP A 109 -6.42 5.56 9.00
CA TRP A 109 -5.68 6.11 7.87
C TRP A 109 -6.09 7.55 7.58
N LYS A 110 -5.13 8.34 7.07
CA LYS A 110 -5.34 9.71 6.62
C LYS A 110 -4.92 9.81 5.16
N GLU A 111 -5.84 10.21 4.31
CA GLU A 111 -5.57 10.50 2.91
C GLU A 111 -5.18 11.97 2.72
N LYS A 112 -4.18 12.22 1.88
CA LYS A 112 -3.78 13.56 1.44
C LYS A 112 -3.55 13.53 -0.07
N LYS A 113 -4.31 14.34 -0.80
CA LYS A 113 -4.13 14.57 -2.24
C LYS A 113 -3.41 15.90 -2.46
N GLY A 114 -2.26 15.86 -3.13
CA GLY A 114 -1.57 17.04 -3.60
C GLY A 114 -2.24 17.63 -4.84
N LYS A 115 -2.15 18.95 -5.01
CA LYS A 115 -2.50 19.59 -6.28
C LYS A 115 -1.23 19.70 -7.12
N ARG A 116 -1.24 19.18 -8.36
CA ARG A 116 -0.18 19.50 -9.33
C ARG A 116 -0.28 20.99 -9.65
N LYS A 117 0.72 21.78 -9.25
CA LYS A 117 0.82 23.20 -9.61
C LYS A 117 1.36 23.28 -11.03
N GLY A 118 0.48 23.19 -12.03
CA GLY A 118 0.92 23.07 -13.42
C GLY A 118 -0.18 23.12 -14.46
N GLU A 119 -1.20 23.96 -14.29
CA GLU A 119 -2.02 24.39 -15.43
C GLU A 119 -1.73 25.87 -15.65
N LYS A 120 -0.81 26.15 -16.58
CA LYS A 120 -0.62 27.51 -17.09
C LYS A 120 -1.96 27.90 -17.70
N ARG A 121 -2.67 28.85 -17.08
CA ARG A 121 -3.80 29.55 -17.70
C ARG A 121 -3.30 30.08 -19.04
N THR A 122 -3.76 29.50 -20.14
CA THR A 122 -3.65 30.12 -21.46
C THR A 122 -4.40 31.45 -21.38
N TYR A 123 -3.68 32.56 -21.42
CA TYR A 123 -4.29 33.88 -21.51
C TYR A 123 -5.12 33.91 -22.80
N ARG A 124 -6.46 34.01 -22.68
CA ARG A 124 -7.32 34.40 -23.80
C ARG A 124 -6.95 35.84 -24.17
N GLY A 125 -6.08 36.00 -25.15
CA GLY A 125 -5.89 37.27 -25.85
C GLY A 125 -7.20 37.65 -26.50
N ARG A 126 -7.90 38.61 -25.90
CA ARG A 126 -9.12 39.21 -26.43
C ARG A 126 -8.69 40.50 -27.15
N GLY A 127 -8.95 40.56 -28.46
CA GLY A 127 -9.08 41.83 -29.18
C GLY A 127 -7.96 42.15 -30.18
N VAL A 128 -8.25 41.96 -31.47
CA VAL A 128 -8.07 43.00 -32.47
C VAL A 128 -9.33 42.99 -33.35
N ARG A 129 -10.17 44.01 -33.20
CA ARG A 129 -11.06 44.47 -34.26
C ARG A 129 -10.35 45.69 -34.81
N ASP A 130 -9.78 45.57 -36.00
CA ASP A 130 -9.44 46.72 -36.82
C ASP A 130 -10.47 46.79 -37.95
N THR A 131 -10.90 48.02 -38.17
CA THR A 131 -11.94 48.53 -39.05
C THR A 131 -11.76 48.21 -40.52
#